data_AF-A0A6J1JEL6-F1
#
_entry.id   AF-A0A6J1JEL6-F1
#
_cell.length_a   1.000
_cell.length_b   1.000
_cell.length_c   1.000
_cell.angle_alpha   90.00
_cell.angle_beta   90.00
_cell.angle_gamma   90.00
#
_symmetry.space_group_name_H-M   'P 1'
#
loop_
_entity.id
_entity.type
_entity.pdbx_description
1 polymer ?
#
loop_
_entity_poly.entity_id
_entity_poly.type
_entity_poly.pdbx_seq_one_letter_code
_entity_poly.pdbx_strand_id
1 'polypeptide(L)'
;MSAVLLRKQLTRDDSYLWPRLNPSSQFSLKSILLSCIQSEDFKSISKKLCDTVSELAFGILPDSGWPEWLPFMFQCVSSDSLKLQESAFLIFAQLSHSTGDTLVPHIKHLHGVFLRCLTSASSSTDVKIASFNAVISFIQCLSNSADRDRFQDLLRPITRTLMESLNNGQEAPRKRYFNC
;
A
#
# COMPACT_ATOMS: atom_id res chain seq x y z
N MET A 1 -3.21 -2.12 20.52
CA MET A 1 -2.18 -3.15 20.81
C MET A 1 -2.53 -4.51 20.20
N SER A 2 -3.81 -4.87 20.10
CA SER A 2 -4.27 -6.16 19.55
C SER A 2 -3.85 -6.44 18.10
N ALA A 3 -3.84 -5.45 17.20
CA ALA A 3 -3.39 -5.64 15.81
C ALA A 3 -1.92 -6.10 15.70
N VAL A 4 -1.04 -5.66 16.62
CA VAL A 4 0.38 -6.05 16.65
C VAL A 4 0.54 -7.49 17.16
N LEU A 5 -0.30 -7.91 18.11
CA LEU A 5 -0.32 -9.28 18.61
C LEU A 5 -0.88 -10.24 17.55
N LEU A 6 -1.90 -9.81 16.82
CA LEU A 6 -2.50 -10.55 15.71
C LEU A 6 -1.46 -10.76 14.59
N ARG A 7 -0.68 -9.72 14.24
CA ARG A 7 0.45 -9.82 13.31
C ARG A 7 1.45 -10.90 13.75
N LYS A 8 1.89 -10.86 15.00
CA LYS A 8 2.84 -11.86 15.53
C LYS A 8 2.33 -13.30 15.51
N GLN A 9 1.01 -13.53 15.55
CA GLN A 9 0.41 -14.87 15.52
C GLN A 9 0.07 -15.39 14.12
N LEU A 10 -0.03 -14.50 13.12
CA LEU A 10 -0.42 -14.84 11.75
C LEU A 10 0.77 -14.87 10.79
N THR A 11 1.83 -14.16 11.14
CA THR A 11 3.10 -14.08 10.41
C THR A 11 4.03 -15.23 10.80
N ARG A 12 4.91 -15.66 9.87
CA ARG A 12 5.97 -16.67 10.03
C ARG A 12 6.99 -16.30 11.14
N ASP A 13 6.55 -16.39 12.38
CA ASP A 13 7.39 -16.63 13.55
C ASP A 13 7.11 -18.07 14.04
N ASP A 14 7.71 -18.52 15.16
CA ASP A 14 7.59 -19.90 15.69
C ASP A 14 6.14 -20.39 15.98
N SER A 15 5.14 -19.55 15.72
CA SER A 15 3.70 -19.80 15.89
C SER A 15 2.89 -19.44 14.64
N TYR A 16 3.25 -19.97 13.46
CA TYR A 16 2.45 -19.82 12.24
C TYR A 16 1.09 -20.56 12.38
N LEU A 17 0.09 -19.86 12.93
CA LEU A 17 -1.22 -20.44 13.24
C LEU A 17 -2.16 -20.48 12.03
N TRP A 18 -1.83 -19.77 10.94
CA TRP A 18 -2.66 -19.70 9.75
C TRP A 18 -3.15 -21.07 9.22
N PRO A 19 -2.28 -22.07 8.97
CA PRO A 19 -2.70 -23.40 8.51
C PRO A 19 -3.41 -24.22 9.59
N ARG A 20 -3.37 -23.80 10.86
CA ARG A 20 -4.05 -24.45 11.99
C ARG A 20 -5.44 -23.87 12.26
N LEU A 21 -5.80 -22.75 11.62
CA LEU A 21 -7.12 -22.14 11.74
C LEU A 21 -8.13 -22.87 10.85
N ASN A 22 -9.35 -23.08 11.36
CA ASN A 22 -10.46 -23.59 10.58
C ASN A 22 -10.75 -22.67 9.39
N PRO A 23 -11.21 -23.19 8.23
CA PRO A 23 -11.51 -22.39 7.04
C PRO A 23 -12.49 -21.25 7.31
N SER A 24 -13.51 -21.48 8.15
CA SER A 24 -14.48 -20.45 8.55
C SER A 24 -13.83 -19.32 9.35
N SER A 25 -12.86 -19.63 10.21
CA SER A 25 -12.12 -18.62 10.99
C SER A 25 -11.17 -17.83 10.10
N GLN A 26 -10.51 -18.48 9.13
CA GLN A 26 -9.67 -17.77 8.15
C GLN A 26 -10.50 -16.79 7.31
N PHE A 27 -11.70 -17.20 6.86
CA PHE A 27 -12.61 -16.34 6.12
C PHE A 27 -13.06 -15.12 6.94
N SER A 28 -13.52 -15.36 8.18
CA SER A 28 -13.91 -14.28 9.09
C SER A 28 -12.75 -13.32 9.35
N LEU A 29 -11.53 -13.83 9.53
CA LEU A 29 -10.36 -13.00 9.78
C LEU A 29 -10.01 -12.11 8.58
N LYS A 30 -10.05 -12.65 7.35
CA LYS A 30 -9.87 -11.85 6.12
C LYS A 30 -10.89 -10.72 6.06
N SER A 31 -12.16 -11.03 6.27
CA SER A 31 -13.24 -10.04 6.26
C SER A 31 -13.05 -8.95 7.31
N ILE A 32 -12.67 -9.35 8.54
CA ILE A 32 -12.38 -8.41 9.64
C ILE A 32 -11.20 -7.51 9.29
N LEU A 33 -10.10 -8.06 8.76
CA LEU A 33 -8.92 -7.27 8.39
C LEU A 33 -9.25 -6.22 7.32
N LEU A 34 -10.01 -6.58 6.28
CA LEU A 34 -10.45 -5.65 5.25
C LEU A 34 -11.40 -4.56 5.82
N SER A 35 -12.32 -4.95 6.71
CA SER A 35 -13.21 -3.99 7.39
C SER A 35 -12.44 -3.05 8.32
N CYS A 36 -11.42 -3.54 9.03
CA CYS A 36 -10.55 -2.71 9.87
C CYS A 36 -9.79 -1.67 9.04
N ILE A 37 -9.31 -2.01 7.84
CA ILE A 37 -8.68 -1.02 6.94
C ILE A 37 -9.65 0.11 6.60
N GLN A 38 -10.94 -0.18 6.40
CA GLN A 38 -11.96 0.81 6.07
C GLN A 38 -12.29 1.76 7.23
N SER A 39 -12.34 1.22 8.45
CA SER A 39 -12.83 1.95 9.64
C SER A 39 -11.72 2.58 10.48
N GLU A 40 -10.45 2.32 10.20
CA GLU A 40 -9.35 2.77 11.05
C GLU A 40 -9.00 4.25 10.83
N ASP A 41 -9.08 5.03 11.91
CA ASP A 41 -8.79 6.47 11.88
C ASP A 41 -7.34 6.81 12.22
N PHE A 42 -6.66 5.97 12.99
CA PHE A 42 -5.31 6.24 13.48
C PHE A 42 -4.24 5.76 12.48
N LYS A 43 -3.47 6.70 11.91
CA LYS A 43 -2.39 6.41 10.94
C LYS A 43 -1.40 5.34 11.42
N SER A 44 -1.04 5.34 12.70
CA SER A 44 -0.14 4.34 13.30
C SER A 44 -0.73 2.92 13.29
N ILE A 45 -2.04 2.79 13.48
CA ILE A 45 -2.74 1.51 13.47
C ILE A 45 -3.02 1.07 12.04
N SER A 46 -3.47 1.97 11.17
CA SER A 46 -3.64 1.71 9.74
C SER A 46 -2.35 1.15 9.11
N LYS A 47 -1.19 1.75 9.40
CA LYS A 47 0.10 1.23 8.90
C LYS A 47 0.39 -0.20 9.38
N LYS A 48 0.11 -0.50 10.66
CA LYS A 48 0.27 -1.85 11.22
C LYS A 48 -0.70 -2.85 10.61
N LEU A 49 -1.93 -2.43 10.31
CA LEU A 49 -2.92 -3.24 9.61
C LEU A 49 -2.45 -3.53 8.17
N CYS A 50 -1.94 -2.52 7.46
CA CYS A 50 -1.34 -2.69 6.14
C CYS A 50 -0.21 -3.71 6.17
N ASP A 51 0.74 -3.59 7.10
CA ASP A 51 1.83 -4.56 7.25
C ASP A 51 1.31 -5.98 7.50
N THR A 52 0.28 -6.11 8.35
CA THR A 52 -0.32 -7.42 8.67
C THR A 52 -1.03 -8.04 7.48
N VAL A 53 -1.79 -7.23 6.73
CA VAL A 53 -2.50 -7.69 5.53
C VAL A 53 -1.52 -8.06 4.43
N SER A 54 -0.48 -7.26 4.20
CA SER A 54 0.57 -7.57 3.22
C SER A 54 1.28 -8.87 3.55
N GLU A 55 1.62 -9.09 4.82
CA GLU A 55 2.33 -10.29 5.24
C GLU A 55 1.46 -11.55 5.15
N LEU A 56 0.19 -11.43 5.53
CA LEU A 56 -0.79 -12.51 5.35
C LEU A 56 -0.98 -12.81 3.85
N ALA A 57 -1.17 -11.77 3.04
CA ALA A 57 -1.33 -11.89 1.60
C ALA A 57 -0.10 -12.53 0.94
N PHE A 58 1.12 -12.15 1.35
CA PHE A 58 2.36 -12.76 0.87
C PHE A 58 2.37 -14.29 1.10
N GLY A 59 1.86 -14.73 2.24
CA GLY A 59 1.78 -16.16 2.58
C GLY A 59 0.71 -16.94 1.80
N ILE A 60 -0.39 -16.31 1.36
CA ILE A 60 -1.57 -17.02 0.86
C ILE A 60 -1.92 -16.72 -0.61
N LEU A 61 -1.36 -15.66 -1.18
CA LEU A 61 -1.54 -15.31 -2.59
C LEU A 61 -0.95 -16.35 -3.56
N PRO A 62 0.22 -16.98 -3.30
CA PRO A 62 0.74 -18.04 -4.16
C PRO A 62 -0.23 -19.21 -4.34
N ASP A 63 -1.00 -19.53 -3.30
CA ASP A 63 -1.99 -20.63 -3.30
C ASP A 63 -3.38 -20.20 -3.77
N SER A 64 -3.53 -18.99 -4.36
CA SER A 64 -4.83 -18.39 -4.74
C SER A 64 -5.84 -18.24 -3.58
N GLY A 65 -5.35 -18.23 -2.34
CA GLY A 65 -6.19 -18.29 -1.14
C GLY A 65 -6.97 -17.01 -0.82
N TRP A 66 -6.77 -15.89 -1.53
CA TRP A 66 -7.43 -14.61 -1.22
C TRP A 66 -7.95 -13.85 -2.45
N PRO A 67 -8.97 -14.38 -3.14
CA PRO A 67 -9.50 -13.77 -4.37
C PRO A 67 -10.13 -12.39 -4.15
N GLU A 68 -10.76 -12.16 -2.99
CA GLU A 68 -11.45 -10.91 -2.65
C GLU A 68 -10.52 -9.73 -2.38
N TRP A 69 -9.24 -9.99 -2.12
CA TRP A 69 -8.26 -8.96 -1.78
C TRP A 69 -8.05 -8.00 -2.95
N LEU A 70 -7.87 -8.51 -4.17
CA LEU A 70 -7.55 -7.67 -5.33
C LEU A 70 -8.70 -6.70 -5.70
N PRO A 71 -9.98 -7.14 -5.77
CA PRO A 71 -11.11 -6.24 -5.93
C PRO A 71 -11.20 -5.17 -4.83
N PHE A 72 -10.99 -5.56 -3.57
CA PHE A 72 -11.01 -4.62 -2.44
C PHE A 72 -9.93 -3.54 -2.60
N MET A 73 -8.72 -3.93 -3.00
CA MET A 73 -7.62 -3.00 -3.21
C MET A 73 -7.90 -1.99 -4.33
N PHE A 74 -8.50 -2.45 -5.44
CA PHE A 74 -8.94 -1.57 -6.53
C PHE A 74 -10.04 -0.60 -6.10
N GLN A 75 -10.96 -1.04 -5.24
CA GLN A 75 -11.96 -0.18 -4.63
C GLN A 75 -11.30 0.87 -3.73
N CYS A 76 -10.33 0.51 -2.90
CA CYS A 76 -9.65 1.44 -1.99
C CYS A 76 -8.88 2.53 -2.74
N VAL A 77 -8.11 2.18 -3.79
CA VAL A 77 -7.40 3.18 -4.61
C VAL A 77 -8.33 4.05 -5.46
N SER A 78 -9.57 3.60 -5.67
CA SER A 78 -10.61 4.35 -6.37
C SER A 78 -11.55 5.13 -5.46
N SER A 79 -11.44 4.94 -4.15
CA SER A 79 -12.27 5.64 -3.16
C SER A 79 -11.88 7.11 -3.02
N ASP A 80 -12.80 7.96 -2.58
CA ASP A 80 -12.51 9.38 -2.30
C ASP A 80 -11.77 9.60 -0.96
N SER A 81 -11.60 8.54 -0.17
CA SER A 81 -10.91 8.61 1.12
C SER A 81 -9.40 8.55 0.91
N LEU A 82 -8.72 9.68 1.16
CA LEU A 82 -7.26 9.77 1.09
C LEU A 82 -6.56 8.75 2.00
N LYS A 83 -7.15 8.44 3.18
CA LYS A 83 -6.60 7.44 4.11
C LYS A 83 -6.62 6.03 3.51
N LEU A 84 -7.71 5.67 2.82
CA LEU A 84 -7.86 4.36 2.18
C LEU A 84 -6.98 4.24 0.94
N GLN A 85 -6.87 5.32 0.16
CA GLN A 85 -5.92 5.38 -0.95
C GLN A 85 -4.49 5.17 -0.47
N GLU A 86 -4.05 5.90 0.57
CA GLU A 86 -2.71 5.75 1.16
C GLU A 86 -2.46 4.30 1.61
N SER A 87 -3.39 3.74 2.39
CA SER A 87 -3.30 2.37 2.90
C SER A 87 -3.17 1.35 1.76
N ALA A 88 -3.98 1.50 0.71
CA ALA A 88 -3.94 0.61 -0.43
C ALA A 88 -2.60 0.70 -1.19
N PHE A 89 -2.06 1.90 -1.39
CA PHE A 89 -0.76 2.04 -2.03
C PHE A 89 0.39 1.46 -1.19
N LEU A 90 0.34 1.62 0.14
CA LEU A 90 1.34 1.00 1.02
C LEU A 90 1.36 -0.52 0.90
N ILE A 91 0.17 -1.14 0.89
CA ILE A 91 0.04 -2.60 0.72
C ILE A 91 0.50 -3.01 -0.68
N PHE A 92 0.12 -2.28 -1.74
CA PHE A 92 0.59 -2.55 -3.10
C PHE A 92 2.12 -2.50 -3.21
N ALA A 93 2.77 -1.51 -2.59
CA ALA A 93 4.23 -1.41 -2.59
C ALA A 93 4.89 -2.65 -1.97
N GLN A 94 4.36 -3.12 -0.84
CA GLN A 94 4.88 -4.31 -0.14
C GLN A 94 4.64 -5.61 -0.92
N LEU A 95 3.50 -5.74 -1.58
CA LEU A 95 3.11 -6.95 -2.32
C LEU A 95 3.54 -6.97 -3.79
N SER A 96 4.09 -5.88 -4.31
CA SER A 96 4.56 -5.80 -5.71
C SER A 96 5.50 -6.95 -6.07
N HIS A 97 6.34 -7.38 -5.12
CA HIS A 97 7.32 -8.46 -5.33
C HIS A 97 6.68 -9.85 -5.43
N SER A 98 5.55 -10.08 -4.77
CA SER A 98 4.89 -11.40 -4.76
C SER A 98 3.73 -11.50 -5.74
N THR A 99 3.11 -10.36 -6.07
CA THR A 99 1.86 -10.29 -6.84
C THR A 99 2.06 -9.58 -8.17
N GLY A 100 3.30 -9.18 -8.51
CA GLY A 100 3.64 -8.47 -9.74
C GLY A 100 3.03 -9.13 -10.99
N ASP A 101 3.22 -10.44 -11.15
CA ASP A 101 2.71 -11.21 -12.30
C ASP A 101 1.17 -11.20 -12.38
N THR A 102 0.48 -11.34 -11.25
CA THR A 102 -0.99 -11.27 -11.17
C THR A 102 -1.53 -9.89 -11.50
N LEU A 103 -0.73 -8.84 -11.30
CA LEU A 103 -1.09 -7.45 -11.56
C LEU A 103 -0.76 -6.99 -12.99
N VAL A 104 0.09 -7.71 -13.74
CA VAL A 104 0.44 -7.40 -15.13
C VAL A 104 -0.78 -7.21 -16.04
N PRO A 105 -1.83 -8.06 -16.00
CA PRO A 105 -3.03 -7.86 -16.82
C PRO A 105 -3.76 -6.53 -16.53
N HIS A 106 -3.62 -6.02 -15.31
CA HIS A 106 -4.28 -4.80 -14.84
C HIS A 106 -3.38 -3.55 -14.91
N ILE A 107 -2.20 -3.66 -15.53
CA ILE A 107 -1.18 -2.60 -15.55
C ILE A 107 -1.69 -1.26 -16.07
N LYS A 108 -2.56 -1.28 -17.09
CA LYS A 108 -3.15 -0.06 -17.67
C LYS A 108 -4.06 0.65 -16.68
N HIS A 109 -4.83 -0.11 -15.91
CA HIS A 109 -5.72 0.44 -14.89
C HIS A 109 -4.90 1.01 -13.72
N LEU A 110 -3.92 0.25 -13.22
CA LEU A 110 -3.00 0.71 -12.17
C LEU A 110 -2.27 2.00 -12.59
N HIS A 111 -1.74 2.04 -13.81
CA HIS A 111 -1.11 3.25 -14.35
C HIS A 111 -2.06 4.47 -14.30
N GLY A 112 -3.30 4.32 -14.75
CA GLY A 112 -4.30 5.40 -14.70
C GLY A 112 -4.61 5.87 -13.28
N VAL A 113 -4.71 4.94 -12.33
CA VAL A 113 -4.92 5.24 -10.91
C VAL A 113 -3.72 5.99 -10.32
N PHE A 114 -2.50 5.52 -10.57
CA PHE A 114 -1.27 6.18 -10.11
C PHE A 114 -1.12 7.59 -10.70
N LEU A 115 -1.37 7.75 -12.00
CA LEU A 115 -1.33 9.06 -12.66
C LEU A 115 -2.32 10.03 -12.03
N ARG A 116 -3.56 9.56 -11.78
CA ARG A 116 -4.60 10.36 -11.14
C ARG A 116 -4.17 10.80 -9.73
N CYS A 117 -3.65 9.88 -8.91
CA CYS A 117 -3.24 10.21 -7.54
C CYS A 117 -2.03 11.15 -7.48
N LEU A 118 -1.07 11.02 -8.42
CA LEU A 118 0.10 11.90 -8.48
C LEU A 118 -0.24 13.29 -9.02
N THR A 119 -1.20 13.39 -9.95
CA THR A 119 -1.56 14.65 -10.62
C THR A 119 -2.67 15.40 -9.89
N SER A 120 -3.50 14.72 -9.10
CA SER A 120 -4.63 15.34 -8.42
C SER A 120 -4.15 16.35 -7.36
N ALA A 121 -4.72 17.56 -7.41
CA ALA A 121 -4.49 18.60 -6.43
C ALA A 121 -5.14 18.31 -5.06
N SER A 122 -6.14 17.43 -5.02
CA SER A 122 -6.82 17.02 -3.78
C SER A 122 -6.07 15.93 -3.01
N SER A 123 -5.05 15.32 -3.60
CA SER A 123 -4.28 14.24 -2.96
C SER A 123 -3.29 14.80 -1.95
N SER A 124 -3.31 14.26 -0.73
CA SER A 124 -2.34 14.62 0.30
C SER A 124 -0.92 14.20 -0.11
N THR A 125 0.09 14.90 0.43
CA THR A 125 1.50 14.57 0.21
C THR A 125 1.81 13.11 0.57
N ASP A 126 1.21 12.61 1.65
CA ASP A 126 1.34 11.21 2.08
C ASP A 126 0.83 10.20 1.02
N VAL A 127 -0.35 10.45 0.43
CA VAL A 127 -0.91 9.60 -0.64
C VAL A 127 -0.01 9.63 -1.87
N LYS A 128 0.50 10.81 -2.25
CA LYS A 128 1.41 10.95 -3.40
C LYS A 128 2.74 10.20 -3.16
N ILE A 129 3.30 10.28 -1.95
CA ILE A 129 4.51 9.53 -1.57
C ILE A 129 4.24 8.03 -1.58
N ALA A 130 3.12 7.57 -1.00
CA ALA A 130 2.75 6.16 -0.99
C ALA A 130 2.52 5.62 -2.41
N SER A 131 1.79 6.37 -3.25
CA SER A 131 1.59 6.06 -4.67
C SER A 131 2.90 5.98 -5.42
N PHE A 132 3.83 6.91 -5.18
CA PHE A 132 5.16 6.87 -5.79
C PHE A 132 5.93 5.62 -5.38
N ASN A 133 5.96 5.29 -4.09
CA ASN A 133 6.65 4.11 -3.60
C ASN A 133 6.08 2.83 -4.22
N ALA A 134 4.74 2.74 -4.31
CA ALA A 134 4.06 1.64 -4.99
C ALA A 134 4.45 1.53 -6.47
N VAL A 135 4.52 2.66 -7.18
CA VAL A 135 4.97 2.69 -8.59
C VAL A 135 6.39 2.18 -8.73
N ILE A 136 7.33 2.63 -7.90
CA ILE A 136 8.73 2.16 -7.95
C ILE A 136 8.81 0.66 -7.70
N SER A 137 8.22 0.18 -6.59
CA SER A 137 8.23 -1.23 -6.22
C SER A 137 7.62 -2.09 -7.33
N PHE A 138 6.54 -1.62 -7.95
CA PHE A 138 5.91 -2.31 -9.05
C PHE A 138 6.79 -2.35 -10.32
N ILE A 139 7.36 -1.22 -10.73
CA ILE A 139 8.28 -1.14 -11.90
C ILE A 139 9.48 -2.06 -11.71
N GLN A 140 10.03 -2.15 -10.49
CA GLN A 140 11.16 -3.03 -10.17
C GLN A 140 10.83 -4.53 -10.39
N CYS A 141 9.57 -4.91 -10.28
CA CYS A 141 9.11 -6.28 -10.52
C CYS A 141 8.76 -6.57 -11.98
N LEU A 142 8.63 -5.54 -12.83
CA LEU A 142 8.32 -5.72 -14.24
C LEU A 142 9.56 -6.20 -15.01
N SER A 143 9.47 -7.41 -15.56
CA SER A 143 10.52 -7.99 -16.40
C SER A 143 10.58 -7.34 -17.81
N ASN A 144 9.43 -6.92 -18.33
CA ASN A 144 9.30 -6.36 -19.68
C ASN A 144 9.71 -4.87 -19.73
N SER A 145 10.56 -4.48 -20.68
CA SER A 145 10.94 -3.08 -20.89
C SER A 145 9.77 -2.22 -21.39
N ALA A 146 8.93 -2.75 -22.29
CA ALA A 146 7.81 -2.01 -22.85
C ALA A 146 6.78 -1.62 -21.78
N ASP A 147 6.61 -2.46 -20.75
CA ASP A 147 5.71 -2.16 -19.63
C ASP A 147 6.32 -1.16 -18.65
N ARG A 148 7.64 -1.15 -18.49
CA ARG A 148 8.36 -0.13 -17.71
C ARG A 148 8.29 1.24 -18.40
N ASP A 149 8.38 1.27 -19.73
CA ASP A 149 8.29 2.50 -20.51
C ASP A 149 6.92 3.18 -20.37
N ARG A 150 5.84 2.43 -20.09
CA ARG A 150 4.51 3.00 -19.82
C ARG A 150 4.48 3.92 -18.60
N PHE A 151 5.38 3.75 -17.63
CA PHE A 151 5.40 4.55 -16.40
C PHE A 151 6.33 5.78 -16.50
N GLN A 152 6.98 6.02 -17.65
CA GLN A 152 7.86 7.17 -17.86
C GLN A 152 7.14 8.50 -17.66
N ASP A 153 5.86 8.59 -18.06
CA ASP A 153 5.03 9.78 -17.90
C ASP A 153 4.78 10.15 -16.42
N LEU A 154 4.93 9.19 -15.50
CA LEU A 154 4.77 9.42 -14.06
C LEU A 154 6.00 10.06 -13.42
N LEU A 155 7.17 9.97 -14.04
CA LEU A 155 8.42 10.52 -13.50
C LEU A 155 8.34 12.04 -13.30
N ARG A 156 7.65 12.76 -14.19
CA ARG A 156 7.46 14.21 -14.05
C ARG A 156 6.54 14.59 -12.87
N PRO A 157 5.33 14.02 -12.72
CA PRO A 157 4.52 14.18 -11.51
C PRO A 157 5.25 13.82 -10.21
N ILE A 158 6.06 12.76 -10.23
CA ILE A 158 6.84 12.29 -9.07
C ILE A 158 7.89 13.34 -8.68
N THR A 159 8.73 13.78 -9.62
CA THR A 159 9.78 14.76 -9.36
C THR A 159 9.21 16.07 -8.87
N ARG A 160 8.07 16.49 -9.42
CA ARG A 160 7.30 17.64 -8.93
C ARG A 160 6.83 17.45 -7.49
N THR A 161 6.24 16.31 -7.16
CA THR A 161 5.80 16.00 -5.79
C THR A 161 6.97 16.01 -4.79
N LEU A 162 8.12 15.46 -5.18
CA LEU A 162 9.33 15.47 -4.36
C LEU A 162 9.87 16.88 -4.16
N MET A 163 9.91 17.69 -5.23
CA MET A 163 10.32 19.10 -5.14
C MET A 163 9.37 19.92 -4.25
N GLU A 164 8.05 19.74 -4.39
CA GLU A 164 7.05 20.39 -3.53
C GLU A 164 7.20 19.95 -2.07
N SER A 165 7.46 18.66 -1.82
CA SER A 165 7.69 18.15 -0.46
C SER A 165 8.98 18.67 0.16
N LEU A 166 10.06 18.76 -0.63
CA LEU A 166 11.34 19.31 -0.21
C LEU A 166 11.24 20.82 0.06
N ASN A 167 10.52 21.55 -0.78
CA ASN A 167 10.32 22.99 -0.63
C ASN A 167 9.44 23.30 0.59
N ASN A 168 8.38 22.51 0.82
CA ASN A 168 7.53 22.64 2.01
C ASN A 168 8.25 22.16 3.29
N GLY A 169 9.22 21.25 3.16
CA GLY A 169 10.08 20.80 4.27
C GLY A 169 11.12 21.84 4.73
N GLN A 170 11.33 22.92 3.95
CA GLN A 170 12.20 24.05 4.33
C GLN A 170 11.46 25.11 5.18
N GLU A 171 10.13 25.03 5.33
CA GLU A 171 9.34 25.94 6.18
C GLU A 171 9.04 25.37 7.59
N ALA A 172 9.75 24.33 8.04
CA ALA A 172 9.80 24.00 9.46
C ALA A 172 10.85 24.90 10.14
N PRO A 173 10.48 25.81 11.06
CA PRO A 173 11.41 26.77 11.64
C PRO A 173 12.49 26.03 12.43
N ARG A 174 13.72 26.05 11.90
CA ARG A 174 14.95 25.84 12.65
C ARG A 174 15.14 27.02 13.62
N LYS A 175 14.28 27.11 14.64
CA LYS A 175 14.40 28.00 15.80
C LYS A 175 14.18 27.20 17.09
N ARG A 176 15.22 26.48 17.47
CA ARG A 176 15.55 25.88 18.78
C ARG A 176 16.78 25.04 18.46
N TYR A 177 18.00 25.44 18.78
CA TYR A 177 18.52 25.83 20.08
C TYR A 177 19.74 26.75 19.90
N PHE A 178 20.09 27.45 20.98
CA PHE A 178 21.24 28.34 21.22
C PHE A 178 20.99 29.84 21.02
N ASN A 179 20.40 30.44 22.06
CA ASN A 179 20.88 31.70 22.60
C ASN A 179 20.82 31.63 24.14
N CYS A 180 21.98 31.91 24.76
CA CYS A 180 22.30 32.06 26.18
C CYS A 180 22.16 30.84 27.09
#